data_AF-A0A2V7SA01-F1
#
_entry.id   AF-A0A2V7SA01-F1
#
_cell.length_a   1.000
_cell.length_b   1.000
_cell.length_c   1.000
_cell.angle_alpha   90.00
_cell.angle_beta   90.00
_cell.angle_gamma   90.00
#
_symmetry.space_group_name_H-M   'P 1'
#
loop_
_entity.id
_entity.type
_entity.pdbx_description
1 polymer ?
#
loop_
_entity_poly.entity_id
_entity_poly.type
_entity_poly.pdbx_seq_one_letter_code
_entity_poly.pdbx_strand_id
1 'polypeptide(L)'
;MLSTAPIRAYIPAAHLERARKFYEEIVGLKPAEAYAGGVVYICGGAVAELKARGVVFEEYTMPGIPMKNGIATAGGAKTAWFKDSEGNIMAVSQRLQ
;
A
#
# COMPACT_ATOMS: atom_id res chain seq x y z
N MET A 1 -10.96 28.81 -5.85
CA MET A 1 -10.91 28.94 -4.37
C MET A 1 -10.80 27.53 -3.81
N LEU A 2 -9.86 27.27 -2.89
CA LEU A 2 -9.56 25.91 -2.40
C LEU A 2 -10.52 25.41 -1.29
N SER A 3 -11.48 26.23 -0.87
CA SER A 3 -12.34 25.99 0.30
C SER A 3 -13.24 24.75 0.21
N THR A 4 -13.50 24.23 -0.99
CA THR A 4 -14.29 23.02 -1.22
C THR A 4 -13.46 21.89 -1.84
N ALA A 5 -12.15 22.07 -2.00
CA ALA A 5 -11.29 21.07 -2.61
C ALA A 5 -11.03 19.92 -1.64
N PRO A 6 -11.03 18.66 -2.10
CA PRO A 6 -10.69 17.53 -1.25
C PRO A 6 -9.21 17.57 -0.84
N ILE A 7 -8.93 17.32 0.44
CA ILE A 7 -7.57 17.09 0.91
C ILE A 7 -7.14 15.68 0.48
N ARG A 8 -5.99 15.58 -0.20
CA ARG A 8 -5.40 14.30 -0.62
C ARG A 8 -4.02 14.14 0.01
N ALA A 9 -3.71 12.95 0.50
CA ALA A 9 -2.36 12.60 0.92
C ALA A 9 -1.52 12.21 -0.31
N TYR A 10 -0.29 12.71 -0.39
CA TYR A 10 0.66 12.36 -1.44
C TYR A 10 1.85 11.62 -0.85
N ILE A 11 2.29 10.60 -1.57
CA ILE A 11 3.54 9.91 -1.33
C ILE A 11 4.54 10.47 -2.35
N PRO A 12 5.61 11.16 -1.92
CA PRO A 12 6.59 11.68 -2.86
C PRO A 12 7.33 10.52 -3.54
N ALA A 13 7.50 10.62 -4.85
CA ALA A 13 8.33 9.70 -5.63
C ALA A 13 9.44 10.47 -6.32
N ALA A 14 10.68 10.05 -6.11
CA ALA A 14 11.81 10.65 -6.81
C ALA A 14 11.80 10.28 -8.30
N HIS A 15 11.25 9.10 -8.63
CA HIS A 15 11.14 8.60 -9.99
C HIS A 15 9.73 8.09 -10.29
N LEU A 16 8.91 8.93 -10.93
CA LEU A 16 7.51 8.64 -11.20
C LEU A 16 7.31 7.33 -11.98
N GLU A 17 8.07 7.12 -13.06
CA GLU A 17 7.96 5.90 -13.86
C GLU A 17 8.26 4.62 -13.05
N ARG A 18 9.26 4.66 -12.17
CA ARG A 18 9.60 3.53 -11.30
C ARG A 18 8.47 3.24 -10.31
N ALA A 19 7.94 4.29 -9.69
CA ALA A 19 6.81 4.18 -8.77
C ALA A 19 5.58 3.61 -9.46
N ARG A 20 5.23 4.13 -10.65
CA ARG A 20 4.11 3.63 -11.44
C ARG A 20 4.28 2.16 -11.78
N LYS A 21 5.45 1.75 -12.27
CA LYS A 21 5.73 0.34 -12.55
C LYS A 21 5.48 -0.55 -11.33
N PHE A 22 5.96 -0.13 -10.16
CA PHE A 22 5.73 -0.88 -8.94
C PHE A 22 4.24 -0.95 -8.58
N TYR A 23 3.54 0.19 -8.53
CA TYR A 23 2.13 0.23 -8.14
C TYR A 23 1.21 -0.48 -9.16
N GLU A 24 1.49 -0.35 -10.45
CA GLU A 24 0.64 -0.87 -11.53
C GLU A 24 0.96 -2.31 -11.94
N GLU A 25 2.22 -2.74 -11.90
CA GLU A 25 2.60 -4.10 -12.33
C GLU A 25 2.79 -5.05 -11.13
N ILE A 26 3.44 -4.59 -10.07
CA ILE A 26 3.77 -5.43 -8.91
C ILE A 26 2.60 -5.47 -7.92
N VAL A 27 2.11 -4.31 -7.49
CA VAL A 27 0.92 -4.25 -6.62
C VAL A 27 -0.34 -4.54 -7.45
N GLY A 28 -0.33 -4.14 -8.73
CA GLY A 28 -1.45 -4.30 -9.66
C GLY A 28 -2.64 -3.41 -9.36
N LEU A 29 -2.36 -2.21 -8.86
CA LEU A 29 -3.33 -1.13 -8.76
C LEU A 29 -3.70 -0.61 -10.14
N LYS A 30 -4.96 -0.24 -10.31
CA LYS A 30 -5.41 0.46 -11.51
C LYS A 30 -5.41 1.96 -11.27
N PRO A 31 -4.76 2.76 -12.13
CA PRO A 31 -4.84 4.21 -12.02
C PRO A 31 -6.28 4.65 -12.26
N ALA A 32 -6.83 5.45 -11.34
CA ALA A 32 -8.13 6.06 -11.47
C ALA A 32 -8.03 7.44 -12.14
N GLU A 33 -7.00 8.22 -11.78
CA GLU A 33 -6.71 9.53 -12.37
C GLU A 33 -5.18 9.70 -12.50
N ALA A 34 -4.71 10.28 -13.60
CA ALA A 34 -3.31 10.66 -13.80
C ALA A 34 -3.24 12.09 -14.34
N TYR A 35 -2.45 12.95 -13.71
CA TYR A 35 -2.26 14.35 -14.10
C TYR A 35 -0.85 14.82 -13.74
N ALA A 36 -0.50 16.06 -14.10
CA ALA A 36 0.85 16.61 -13.97
C ALA A 36 1.46 16.52 -12.55
N GLY A 37 0.62 16.41 -11.51
CA GLY A 37 1.06 16.31 -10.11
C GLY A 37 1.08 14.89 -9.53
N GLY A 38 0.70 13.85 -10.28
CA GLY A 38 0.76 12.47 -9.80
C GLY A 38 -0.33 11.55 -10.35
N VAL A 39 -0.42 10.36 -9.75
CA VAL A 39 -1.38 9.31 -10.10
C VAL A 39 -2.16 8.90 -8.85
N VAL A 40 -3.47 8.76 -9.00
CA VAL A 40 -4.37 8.33 -7.94
C VAL A 40 -4.79 6.90 -8.24
N TYR A 41 -4.64 6.02 -7.26
CA TYR A 41 -4.99 4.60 -7.37
C TYR A 41 -6.16 4.24 -6.46
N ILE A 42 -6.95 3.26 -6.88
CA ILE A 42 -7.95 2.59 -6.04
C ILE A 42 -7.44 1.18 -5.75
N CYS A 43 -7.34 0.82 -4.46
CA CYS A 43 -6.91 -0.51 -4.05
C CYS A 43 -8.03 -1.53 -4.24
N GLY A 44 -7.72 -2.60 -4.96
CA GLY A 44 -8.56 -3.79 -5.08
C GLY A 44 -7.68 -5.02 -5.17
N GLY A 45 -7.44 -5.69 -4.03
CA GLY A 45 -6.68 -6.94 -4.01
C GLY A 45 -6.45 -7.49 -2.60
N ALA A 46 -6.30 -8.81 -2.52
CA ALA A 46 -6.00 -9.52 -1.26
C ALA A 46 -4.48 -9.70 -1.06
N VAL A 47 -4.04 -9.85 0.20
CA VAL A 47 -2.60 -10.06 0.55
C VAL A 47 -1.97 -11.23 -0.22
N ALA A 48 -2.73 -12.30 -0.48
CA ALA A 48 -2.24 -13.46 -1.23
C ALA A 48 -1.87 -13.11 -2.69
N GLU A 49 -2.66 -12.25 -3.34
CA GLU A 49 -2.42 -11.81 -4.72
C GLU A 49 -1.16 -10.94 -4.80
N LEU A 50 -0.96 -10.05 -3.82
CA LEU A 50 0.23 -9.21 -3.71
C LEU A 50 1.50 -10.05 -3.60
N LYS A 51 1.48 -11.12 -2.78
CA LYS A 51 2.62 -12.04 -2.67
C LYS A 51 2.91 -12.78 -3.97
N ALA A 52 1.87 -13.23 -4.68
CA ALA A 52 2.04 -13.92 -5.96
C ALA A 52 2.69 -13.02 -7.03
N ARG A 53 2.50 -11.69 -6.92
CA ARG A 53 3.14 -10.69 -7.79
C ARG A 53 4.54 -10.27 -7.34
N GLY A 54 5.06 -10.89 -6.27
CA GLY A 54 6.41 -10.63 -5.78
C GLY A 54 6.54 -9.51 -4.75
N VAL A 55 5.42 -8.99 -4.20
CA VAL A 55 5.48 -8.07 -3.06
C VAL A 55 6.04 -8.82 -1.85
N VAL A 56 7.15 -8.31 -1.31
CA VAL A 56 7.77 -8.81 -0.08
C VAL A 56 7.15 -8.07 1.10
N PHE A 57 6.47 -8.81 1.97
CA PHE A 57 5.93 -8.27 3.20
C PHE A 57 6.98 -8.25 4.30
N GLU A 58 6.94 -7.20 5.10
CA GLU A 58 7.79 -7.02 6.26
C GLU A 58 7.34 -7.96 7.39
N GLU A 59 8.31 -8.46 8.14
CA GLU A 59 8.09 -9.30 9.32
C GLU A 59 8.70 -8.57 10.52
N TYR A 60 7.89 -8.29 11.53
CA TYR A 60 8.30 -7.54 12.70
C TYR A 60 8.11 -8.37 13.96
N THR A 61 9.11 -8.39 14.83
CA THR A 61 8.95 -8.90 16.19
C THR A 61 8.31 -7.82 17.04
N MET A 62 6.99 -7.87 17.18
CA MET A 62 6.23 -6.97 18.04
C MET A 62 5.80 -7.69 19.33
N PRO A 63 6.15 -7.20 20.52
CA PRO A 63 5.74 -7.83 21.78
C PRO A 63 4.21 -7.96 21.87
N GLY A 64 3.72 -9.18 22.08
CA GLY A 64 2.29 -9.47 22.26
C GLY A 64 1.43 -9.43 20.99
N ILE A 65 2.02 -9.19 19.81
CA ILE A 65 1.29 -9.20 18.54
C ILE A 65 1.81 -10.36 17.68
N PRO A 66 1.05 -11.47 17.57
CA PRO A 66 1.46 -12.57 16.73
C PRO A 66 1.41 -12.14 15.26
N MET A 67 2.52 -12.32 14.56
CA MET A 67 2.59 -12.26 13.10
C MET A 67 2.60 -13.67 12.52
N LYS A 68 1.78 -13.89 11.49
CA LYS A 68 1.75 -15.15 10.73
C LYS A 68 1.82 -14.83 9.26
N ASN A 69 2.89 -15.29 8.61
CA ASN A 69 3.13 -15.06 7.19
C ASN A 69 3.11 -13.56 6.84
N GLY A 70 3.81 -12.69 7.56
CA GLY A 70 3.83 -11.24 7.30
C GLY A 70 2.53 -10.49 7.61
N ILE A 71 1.59 -11.13 8.34
CA ILE A 71 0.31 -10.52 8.74
C ILE A 71 0.25 -10.48 10.27
N ALA A 72 0.18 -9.28 10.83
CA ALA A 72 -0.14 -9.06 12.23
C ALA A 72 -1.65 -9.12 12.47
N THR A 73 -2.08 -9.74 13.56
CA THR A 73 -3.49 -9.72 14.00
C THR A 73 -3.59 -9.07 15.37
N ALA A 74 -4.11 -7.85 15.44
CA ALA A 74 -4.27 -7.08 16.68
C ALA A 74 -5.30 -5.96 16.50
N GLY A 75 -5.83 -5.44 17.61
CA GLY A 75 -6.70 -4.24 17.59
C GLY A 75 -7.96 -4.37 16.74
N GLY A 76 -8.49 -5.59 16.55
CA GLY A 76 -9.64 -5.85 15.69
C GLY A 76 -9.32 -5.79 14.18
N ALA A 77 -8.07 -5.96 13.77
CA ALA A 77 -7.68 -5.97 12.37
C ALA A 77 -6.58 -7.01 12.08
N LYS A 78 -6.51 -7.40 10.80
CA LYS A 78 -5.35 -8.03 10.19
C LYS A 78 -4.62 -7.00 9.35
N THR A 79 -3.33 -6.81 9.59
CA THR A 79 -2.53 -5.82 8.87
C THR A 79 -1.23 -6.44 8.38
N ALA A 80 -0.86 -6.09 7.15
CA ALA A 80 0.41 -6.46 6.54
C ALA A 80 1.09 -5.20 6.00
N TRP A 81 2.42 -5.15 6.08
CA TRP A 81 3.22 -4.02 5.61
C TRP A 81 4.21 -4.43 4.53
N PHE A 82 4.49 -3.53 3.60
CA PHE A 82 5.53 -3.72 2.60
C PHE A 82 6.15 -2.38 2.21
N LYS A 83 7.36 -2.40 1.66
CA LYS A 83 8.01 -1.20 1.10
C LYS A 83 7.62 -1.01 -0.36
N ASP A 84 7.32 0.23 -0.74
CA ASP A 84 7.21 0.61 -2.15
C ASP A 84 8.59 0.79 -2.80
N SER A 85 8.61 1.16 -4.09
CA SER A 85 9.87 1.39 -4.83
C SER A 85 10.69 2.59 -4.36
N GLU A 86 10.11 3.44 -3.51
CA GLU A 86 10.74 4.64 -2.97
C GLU A 86 11.17 4.44 -1.50
N GLY A 87 10.90 3.26 -0.92
CA GLY A 87 11.22 2.92 0.45
C GLY A 87 10.13 3.32 1.47
N ASN A 88 8.97 3.78 1.02
CA ASN A 88 7.84 4.11 1.91
C ASN A 88 7.19 2.83 2.42
N ILE A 89 6.76 2.83 3.68
CA ILE A 89 6.01 1.72 4.26
C ILE A 89 4.53 1.88 3.94
N MET A 90 3.99 0.91 3.21
CA MET A 90 2.57 0.79 2.92
C MET A 90 1.93 -0.24 3.83
N ALA A 91 0.71 0.04 4.31
CA ALA A 91 -0.06 -0.88 5.13
C ALA A 91 -1.35 -1.30 4.41
N VAL A 92 -1.62 -2.60 4.38
CA VAL A 92 -2.91 -3.17 3.95
C VAL A 92 -3.59 -3.75 5.17
N SER A 93 -4.76 -3.21 5.52
CA SER A 93 -5.49 -3.60 6.73
C SER A 93 -6.91 -4.06 6.40
N GLN A 94 -7.32 -5.19 6.97
CA GLN A 94 -8.69 -5.69 6.98
C GLN A 94 -9.22 -5.66 8.41
N ARG A 95 -10.34 -4.96 8.65
CA ARG A 95 -11.03 -5.04 9.94
C ARG A 95 -11.67 -6.41 10.12
N LEU A 96 -11.54 -6.96 11.32
CA LEU A 96 -12.25 -8.14 11.78
C LEU A 96 -13.61 -7.67 12.30
N GLN A 97 -14.69 -8.19 11.73
CA GLN A 97 -16.04 -8.00 12.25
C GLN A 97 -16.24 -8.80 13.53
#